data_AF-A0A820GRU2-F1
#
_entry.id   AF-A0A820GRU2-F1
#
_cell.length_a   1.000
_cell.length_b   1.000
_cell.length_c   1.000
_cell.angle_alpha   90.00
_cell.angle_beta   90.00
_cell.angle_gamma   90.00
#
_symmetry.space_group_name_H-M   'P 1'
#
loop_
_entity.id
_entity.type
_entity.pdbx_description
1 polymer ?
#
loop_
_entity_poly.entity_id
_entity_poly.type
_entity_poly.pdbx_seq_one_letter_code
_entity_poly.pdbx_strand_id
1 'polypeptide(L)'
;MDKTNSKKLRARDLGIPFGGTPGKYNAITDVDGVQVGFSTIIKGDSIRTGVTAILPRRATASVNDQHCFANWFTLNGCGEMTGIHFLTEFGFLATPILITTTNSV
;
A
#
# COMPACT_ATOMS: atom_id res chain seq x y z
N MET A 1 -11.60 25.04 -5.58
CA MET A 1 -10.78 24.07 -4.82
C MET A 1 -11.16 24.23 -3.37
N ASP A 2 -12.04 23.37 -2.88
CA ASP A 2 -12.48 23.42 -1.49
C ASP A 2 -11.38 22.81 -0.60
N LYS A 3 -10.58 23.68 0.01
CA LYS A 3 -9.57 23.33 1.02
C LYS A 3 -10.18 23.46 2.41
N THR A 4 -11.26 22.74 2.67
CA THR A 4 -11.74 22.55 4.04
C THR A 4 -10.83 21.50 4.71
N ASN A 5 -9.88 22.00 5.49
CA ASN A 5 -8.96 21.24 6.34
C ASN A 5 -9.71 20.61 7.54
N SER A 6 -10.75 19.85 7.24
CA SER A 6 -11.44 19.00 8.20
C SER A 6 -10.70 17.66 8.22
N LYS A 7 -10.14 17.27 9.38
CA LYS A 7 -9.63 15.92 9.60
C LYS A 7 -10.72 14.93 9.17
N LYS A 8 -10.51 14.18 8.09
CA LYS A 8 -11.45 13.13 7.68
C LYS A 8 -11.53 12.11 8.81
N LEU A 9 -12.71 11.94 9.38
CA LEU A 9 -12.95 11.02 10.48
C LEU A 9 -12.66 9.59 10.01
N ARG A 10 -11.99 8.81 10.86
CA ARG A 10 -11.82 7.37 10.69
C ARG A 10 -12.83 6.64 11.57
N ALA A 11 -13.04 5.36 11.28
CA ALA A 11 -14.01 4.53 11.99
C ALA A 11 -13.85 4.52 13.53
N ARG A 12 -12.61 4.54 14.05
CA ARG A 12 -12.36 4.66 15.50
C ARG A 12 -12.71 6.04 16.08
N ASP A 13 -12.58 7.13 15.31
CA ASP A 13 -13.01 8.47 15.73
C ASP A 13 -14.55 8.52 15.91
N LEU A 14 -15.29 7.60 15.28
CA LEU A 14 -16.75 7.45 15.37
C LEU A 14 -17.21 6.46 16.46
N GLY A 15 -16.29 5.91 17.26
CA GLY A 15 -16.63 4.97 18.35
C GLY A 15 -16.86 3.51 17.92
N ILE A 16 -16.48 3.12 16.70
CA ILE A 16 -16.61 1.71 16.26
C ILE A 16 -15.62 0.81 17.05
N PRO A 17 -16.10 -0.25 17.73
CA PRO A 17 -15.30 -1.01 18.69
C PRO A 17 -14.45 -2.11 18.01
N PHE A 18 -13.37 -1.72 17.35
CA PHE A 18 -12.39 -2.69 16.85
C PHE A 18 -11.45 -3.17 17.96
N GLY A 19 -11.11 -4.46 17.94
CA GLY A 19 -10.12 -5.05 18.85
C GLY A 19 -8.71 -4.42 18.71
N GLY A 20 -7.91 -4.59 19.77
CA GLY A 20 -6.51 -4.15 19.84
C GLY A 20 -6.30 -2.63 19.93
N THR A 21 -5.05 -2.26 20.22
CA THR A 21 -4.59 -0.87 20.31
C THR A 21 -3.79 -0.52 19.04
N PRO A 22 -4.17 0.50 18.26
CA PRO A 22 -3.43 0.85 17.06
C PRO A 22 -2.09 1.52 17.38
N GLY A 23 -1.19 1.55 16.40
CA GLY A 23 -0.01 2.40 16.43
C GLY A 23 -0.37 3.89 16.38
N LYS A 24 0.66 4.75 16.43
CA LYS A 24 0.51 6.22 16.51
C LYS A 24 -0.34 6.78 15.38
N TYR A 25 -0.13 6.31 14.16
CA TYR A 25 -0.83 6.77 12.97
C TYR A 25 -2.03 5.90 12.60
N ASN A 26 -2.21 4.75 13.28
CA ASN A 26 -3.21 3.73 12.95
C ASN A 26 -3.16 3.41 11.44
N ALA A 27 -1.94 3.16 10.93
CA ALA A 27 -1.65 2.97 9.51
C ALA A 27 -0.43 2.05 9.31
N ILE A 28 -0.25 1.51 8.10
CA ILE A 28 0.90 0.63 7.79
C ILE A 28 2.27 1.30 7.99
N THR A 29 2.33 2.64 7.88
CA THR A 29 3.55 3.44 8.12
C THR A 29 3.93 3.54 9.59
N ASP A 30 3.15 2.95 10.50
CA ASP A 30 3.60 2.72 11.89
C ASP A 30 4.74 1.69 11.95
N VAL A 31 4.92 0.86 10.92
CA VAL A 31 6.10 -0.02 10.77
C VAL A 31 7.29 0.82 10.30
N ASP A 32 8.38 0.82 11.06
CA ASP A 32 9.54 1.65 10.75
C ASP A 32 10.11 1.36 9.36
N GLY A 33 10.40 2.44 8.63
CA GLY A 33 10.92 2.40 7.28
C GLY A 33 9.89 2.17 6.17
N VAL A 34 8.66 1.74 6.49
CA VAL A 34 7.60 1.60 5.49
C VAL A 34 7.09 2.97 5.06
N GLN A 35 7.02 3.19 3.75
CA GLN A 35 6.50 4.42 3.16
C GLN A 35 5.37 4.11 2.19
N VAL A 36 4.37 5.00 2.14
CA VAL A 36 3.24 4.90 1.21
C VAL A 36 3.13 6.20 0.42
N GLY A 37 2.99 6.08 -0.89
CA GLY A 37 2.71 7.17 -1.81
C GLY A 37 1.55 6.81 -2.73
N PHE A 38 0.88 7.82 -3.28
CA PHE A 38 -0.22 7.62 -4.22
C PHE A 38 -0.22 8.71 -5.28
N SER A 39 -0.64 8.33 -6.49
CA SER A 39 -0.99 9.24 -7.57
C SER A 39 -2.44 9.00 -7.94
N THR A 40 -3.26 10.05 -7.85
CA THR A 40 -4.69 9.98 -8.14
C THR A 40 -4.99 10.78 -9.40
N ILE A 41 -5.56 10.13 -10.40
CA ILE A 41 -5.92 10.73 -11.68
C ILE A 41 -7.44 10.87 -11.76
N ILE A 42 -7.90 12.11 -11.64
CA ILE A 42 -9.29 12.51 -11.81
C ILE A 42 -9.34 13.49 -12.98
N LYS A 43 -9.86 13.06 -14.13
CA LYS A 43 -9.90 13.87 -15.36
C LYS A 43 -11.23 13.70 -16.10
N GLY A 44 -11.83 14.81 -16.53
CA GLY A 44 -13.15 14.82 -17.16
C GLY A 44 -14.21 14.10 -16.32
N ASP A 45 -15.16 13.47 -17.00
CA ASP A 45 -16.31 12.84 -16.35
C ASP A 45 -16.11 11.35 -16.05
N SER A 46 -15.15 10.68 -16.69
CA SER A 46 -15.00 9.22 -16.63
C SER A 46 -13.67 8.72 -16.07
N ILE A 47 -12.60 9.52 -16.08
CA ILE A 47 -11.29 9.03 -15.64
C ILE A 47 -11.19 9.20 -14.13
N ARG A 48 -11.19 8.07 -13.42
CA ARG A 48 -11.01 7.96 -11.96
C ARG A 48 -10.08 6.77 -11.69
N THR A 49 -8.78 6.96 -11.83
CA THR A 49 -7.77 5.90 -11.69
C THR A 49 -6.57 6.40 -10.87
N GLY A 50 -5.54 5.58 -10.71
CA GLY A 50 -4.33 5.94 -10.00
C GLY A 50 -3.43 4.75 -9.72
N VAL A 51 -2.36 5.02 -8.99
CA VAL A 51 -1.47 3.99 -8.46
C VAL A 51 -1.16 4.30 -7.00
N THR A 52 -1.14 3.27 -6.17
CA THR A 52 -0.59 3.33 -4.80
C THR A 52 0.72 2.57 -4.77
N ALA A 53 1.76 3.17 -4.20
CA ALA A 53 3.06 2.54 -4.01
C ALA A 53 3.32 2.35 -2.52
N ILE A 54 3.75 1.14 -2.15
CA ILE A 54 4.20 0.80 -0.81
C ILE A 54 5.67 0.39 -0.92
N LEU A 55 6.53 1.15 -0.26
CA LEU A 55 7.94 0.85 -0.16
C LEU A 55 8.15 0.15 1.19
N PRO A 56 8.56 -1.13 1.21
CA PRO A 56 8.75 -1.87 2.46
C PRO A 56 9.98 -1.37 3.26
N ARG A 57 10.89 -0.65 2.59
CA ARG A 57 12.08 -0.02 3.14
C ARG A 57 12.14 1.43 2.68
N ARG A 58 12.87 2.28 3.42
CA ARG A 58 13.00 3.71 3.07
C ARG A 58 13.55 3.86 1.65
N ALA A 59 13.07 4.85 0.89
CA ALA A 59 13.56 5.13 -0.46
C ALA A 59 15.08 5.39 -0.53
N THR A 60 15.70 5.81 0.58
CA THR A 60 17.13 6.05 0.71
C THR A 60 17.92 4.83 1.19
N ALA A 61 17.28 3.67 1.39
CA ALA A 61 17.98 2.45 1.80
C ALA A 61 18.95 2.00 0.70
N SER A 62 20.12 1.51 1.12
CA SER A 62 21.10 0.89 0.22
C SER A 62 20.47 -0.29 -0.52
N VAL A 63 20.94 -0.57 -1.73
CA VAL A 63 20.46 -1.70 -2.55
C VAL A 63 20.50 -3.03 -1.77
N ASN A 64 21.50 -3.20 -0.91
CA ASN A 64 21.64 -4.40 -0.08
C ASN A 64 20.60 -4.51 1.06
N ASP A 65 20.00 -3.39 1.47
CA ASP A 65 19.03 -3.30 2.57
C ASP A 65 17.58 -3.15 2.10
N GLN A 66 17.36 -3.14 0.78
CA GLN A 66 16.03 -2.96 0.20
C GLN A 66 15.17 -4.23 0.24
N HIS A 67 15.79 -5.38 0.49
CA HIS A 67 15.08 -6.65 0.58
C HIS A 67 14.32 -6.80 1.91
N CYS A 68 13.15 -7.43 1.86
CA CYS A 68 12.46 -7.88 3.06
C CYS A 68 11.84 -9.26 2.82
N PHE A 69 11.93 -10.15 3.81
CA PHE A 69 11.22 -11.42 3.75
C PHE A 69 9.72 -11.17 3.54
N ALA A 70 9.12 -11.97 2.67
CA ALA A 70 7.76 -11.79 2.24
C ALA A 70 7.12 -13.11 1.83
N ASN A 71 5.79 -13.12 1.83
CA ASN A 71 5.00 -14.23 1.32
C ASN A 71 3.71 -13.70 0.70
N TRP A 72 3.00 -14.53 -0.04
CA TRP A 72 1.70 -14.24 -0.62
C TRP A 72 0.75 -15.42 -0.44
N PHE A 73 -0.55 -15.15 -0.53
CA PHE A 73 -1.59 -16.15 -0.46
C PHE A 73 -2.77 -15.72 -1.32
N THR A 74 -3.39 -16.68 -2.02
CA THR A 74 -4.61 -16.45 -2.78
C THR A 74 -5.79 -17.12 -2.09
N LEU A 75 -6.73 -16.30 -1.60
CA LEU A 75 -8.02 -16.81 -1.15
C LEU A 75 -8.89 -17.19 -2.37
N ASN A 76 -8.86 -16.35 -3.41
CA ASN A 76 -9.51 -16.57 -4.69
C ASN A 76 -8.70 -15.89 -5.80
N GLY A 77 -8.43 -16.61 -6.90
CA GLY A 77 -7.54 -16.17 -7.98
C GLY A 77 -8.16 -15.28 -9.05
N CYS A 78 -9.29 -14.61 -8.79
CA CYS A 78 -9.91 -13.68 -9.76
C CYS A 78 -9.23 -12.29 -9.70
N GLY A 79 -7.96 -12.22 -10.08
CA GLY A 79 -7.16 -11.00 -10.08
C GLY A 79 -5.74 -11.26 -10.61
N GLU A 80 -4.95 -10.20 -10.74
CA GLU A 80 -3.59 -10.26 -11.30
C GLU A 80 -2.55 -9.76 -10.28
N MET A 81 -1.38 -10.39 -10.24
CA MET A 81 -0.23 -9.99 -9.43
C MET A 81 1.08 -10.43 -10.07
N THR A 82 1.93 -9.48 -10.43
CA THR A 82 3.27 -9.77 -10.99
C THR A 82 4.29 -10.05 -9.88
N GLY A 83 5.40 -10.71 -10.23
CA GLY A 83 6.51 -10.96 -9.29
C GLY A 83 6.32 -12.15 -8.33
N ILE A 84 5.15 -12.80 -8.32
CA ILE A 84 4.86 -13.90 -7.39
C ILE A 84 5.78 -15.12 -7.53
N HIS A 85 6.25 -15.43 -8.74
CA HIS A 85 7.16 -16.57 -8.94
C HIS A 85 8.51 -16.35 -8.27
N PHE A 86 9.09 -15.15 -8.42
CA PHE A 86 10.32 -14.77 -7.74
C PHE A 86 10.15 -14.80 -6.22
N LEU A 87 9.05 -14.21 -5.73
CA LEU A 87 8.75 -14.17 -4.30
C LEU A 87 8.56 -15.58 -3.73
N THR A 88 7.91 -16.48 -4.47
CA THR A 88 7.71 -17.88 -4.05
C THR A 88 9.03 -18.65 -3.97
N GLU A 89 9.91 -18.46 -4.97
CA GLU A 89 11.20 -19.16 -5.05
C GLU A 89 12.17 -18.66 -3.97
N PHE A 90 12.31 -17.34 -3.83
CA PHE A 90 13.36 -16.75 -3.00
C PHE A 90 12.89 -16.28 -1.62
N GLY A 91 11.58 -16.13 -1.39
CA GLY A 91 11.00 -15.77 -0.10
C GLY A 91 11.22 -14.32 0.33
N PHE A 92 11.61 -13.42 -0.58
CA PHE A 92 11.77 -12.00 -0.28
C PHE A 92 11.23 -11.08 -1.38
N LEU A 93 10.78 -9.90 -0.98
CA LEU A 93 10.48 -8.78 -1.85
C LEU A 93 11.75 -7.96 -2.08
N ALA A 94 12.05 -7.68 -3.35
CA ALA A 94 13.18 -6.83 -3.76
C ALA A 94 12.75 -5.45 -4.29
N THR A 95 11.44 -5.23 -4.43
CA THR A 95 10.86 -4.08 -5.11
C THR A 95 9.74 -3.45 -4.26
N PRO A 96 9.33 -2.21 -4.56
CA PRO A 96 8.07 -1.67 -4.06
C PRO A 96 6.87 -2.54 -4.47
N ILE A 97 5.79 -2.46 -3.71
CA ILE A 97 4.49 -3.04 -4.06
C ILE A 97 3.65 -1.93 -4.70
N LEU A 98 3.15 -2.18 -5.91
CA LEU A 98 2.28 -1.25 -6.62
C LEU A 98 0.86 -1.82 -6.74
N ILE A 99 -0.14 -0.98 -6.49
CA ILE A 99 -1.55 -1.32 -6.61
C ILE A 99 -2.20 -0.36 -7.61
N THR A 100 -2.79 -0.91 -8.67
CA THR A 100 -3.41 -0.18 -9.79
C THR A 100 -4.64 -0.93 -10.32
N THR A 101 -5.27 -0.41 -11.37
CA THR A 101 -6.41 -1.05 -12.04
C THR A 101 -5.98 -2.25 -12.89
N THR A 102 -6.90 -3.21 -13.10
CA THR A 102 -6.66 -4.46 -13.85
C THR A 102 -5.96 -4.26 -15.19
N ASN A 103 -6.40 -3.28 -15.99
CA ASN A 103 -5.86 -3.04 -17.34
C ASN A 103 -4.60 -2.14 -17.33
N SER A 104 -3.91 -2.02 -16.20
CA SER A 104 -2.69 -1.20 -16.06
C SER A 104 -1.60 -1.91 -15.27
N VAL A 105 -1.75 -3.23 -15.10
CA VAL A 105 -0.73 -4.16 -14.58
C VAL A 105 0.29 -4.45 -15.67
#